data_AF-A0A0P8W6A6-F1
#
_entry.id   AF-A0A0P8W6A6-F1
#
_cell.length_a   1.000
_cell.length_b   1.000
_cell.length_c   1.000
_cell.angle_alpha   90.00
_cell.angle_beta   90.00
_cell.angle_gamma   90.00
#
_symmetry.space_group_name_H-M   'P 1'
#
loop_
_entity.id
_entity.type
_entity.pdbx_description
1 polymer ?
#
loop_
_entity_poly.entity_id
_entity_poly.type
_entity_poly.pdbx_seq_one_letter_code
_entity_poly.pdbx_strand_id
1 'polypeptide(L)'
;MKFILRTQPGDIEQLLILSAEMIKFRILGIPTLEDRLLQQCTKQVLEPICEARFYKHSYGFRPNRSMEHALARAISLINSNKLHYAIDIDVKGFFDNVDHGKLLKQMWSMGIRDKKLLSVISKILKARIEGIGVPEKGTPQGGIISPILSNIVLNELDWWIYSQWEGMKTRPRRG
;
A
#
# COMPACT_ATOMS: atom_id res chain seq x y z
N MET A 1 5.52 30.72 0.78
CA MET A 1 5.66 29.93 -0.47
C MET A 1 4.28 29.37 -0.82
N LYS A 2 3.54 30.01 -1.73
CA LYS A 2 2.19 29.61 -2.16
C LYS A 2 2.34 28.73 -3.40
N PHE A 3 2.29 27.41 -3.24
CA PHE A 3 2.20 26.50 -4.38
C PHE A 3 0.76 26.53 -4.91
N ILE A 4 0.49 27.40 -5.88
CA ILE A 4 -0.73 27.34 -6.69
C ILE A 4 -0.40 26.40 -7.85
N LEU A 5 -0.53 25.09 -7.62
CA LEU A 5 -0.53 24.11 -8.71
C LEU A 5 -1.96 24.02 -9.23
N ARG A 6 -2.15 24.32 -10.52
CA ARG A 6 -3.41 24.09 -11.24
C ARG A 6 -3.75 22.61 -11.10
N THR A 7 -4.81 22.31 -10.35
CA THR A 7 -5.22 20.92 -10.07
C THR A 7 -6.07 20.35 -11.21
N GLN A 8 -5.51 20.19 -12.39
CA GLN A 8 -6.05 19.28 -13.39
C GLN A 8 -4.96 18.26 -13.68
N PRO A 9 -5.03 17.05 -13.08
CA PRO A 9 -4.20 15.94 -13.54
C PRO A 9 -4.45 15.81 -15.04
N GLY A 10 -3.38 15.86 -15.84
CA GLY A 10 -3.48 15.52 -17.26
C GLY A 10 -3.97 14.08 -17.41
N ASP A 11 -4.50 13.75 -18.60
CA ASP A 11 -4.88 12.39 -18.90
C ASP A 11 -3.65 11.48 -18.73
N ILE A 12 -3.77 10.44 -17.90
CA ILE A 12 -2.68 9.47 -17.68
C ILE A 12 -2.68 8.52 -18.88
N GLU A 13 -1.70 8.68 -19.78
CA GLU A 13 -1.45 7.73 -20.85
C GLU A 13 -0.94 6.39 -20.26
N GLN A 14 -1.43 5.28 -20.82
CA GLN A 14 -1.10 3.95 -20.34
C GLN A 14 -0.48 3.10 -21.44
N LEU A 15 0.53 2.29 -21.07
CA LEU A 15 1.04 1.20 -21.90
C LEU A 15 0.60 -0.13 -21.29
N LEU A 16 0.03 -1.00 -22.13
CA LEU A 16 -0.27 -2.38 -21.78
C LEU A 16 1.04 -3.18 -21.86
N ILE A 17 1.52 -3.71 -20.72
CA ILE A 17 2.69 -4.59 -20.72
C ILE A 17 2.23 -6.01 -20.41
N LEU A 18 2.62 -6.94 -21.28
CA LEU A 18 2.48 -8.38 -21.04
C LEU A 18 3.48 -8.79 -19.96
N SER A 19 2.98 -9.35 -18.85
CA SER A 19 3.83 -10.02 -17.86
C SER A 19 4.26 -11.39 -18.41
N ALA A 20 5.55 -11.73 -18.28
CA ALA A 20 6.13 -12.98 -18.78
C ALA A 20 5.58 -14.25 -18.09
N GLU A 21 4.97 -14.10 -16.91
CA GLU A 21 4.34 -15.18 -16.16
C GLU A 21 2.83 -15.22 -16.44
N MET A 22 2.45 -15.99 -17.46
CA MET A 22 1.12 -16.53 -17.83
C MET A 22 -0.12 -15.60 -17.77
N ILE A 23 -0.69 -15.32 -18.96
CA ILE A 23 -2.11 -15.03 -19.26
C ILE A 23 -2.79 -14.02 -18.31
N LYS A 24 -2.10 -12.94 -17.92
CA LYS A 24 -2.77 -11.81 -17.26
C LYS A 24 -2.18 -10.49 -17.71
N PHE A 25 -3.00 -9.71 -18.39
CA PHE A 25 -2.66 -8.34 -18.76
C PHE A 25 -2.60 -7.48 -17.48
N ARG A 26 -1.48 -6.78 -17.28
CA ARG A 26 -1.37 -5.74 -16.25
C ARG A 26 -1.50 -4.39 -16.94
N ILE A 27 -2.49 -3.64 -16.50
CA ILE A 27 -2.78 -2.29 -16.97
C ILE A 27 -1.88 -1.35 -16.16
N LEU A 28 -0.84 -0.80 -16.79
CA LEU A 28 0.09 0.12 -16.15
C LEU A 28 -0.26 1.56 -16.50
N GLY A 29 -0.59 2.35 -15.47
CA GLY A 29 -0.70 3.79 -15.60
C GLY A 29 0.68 4.40 -15.61
N ILE A 30 1.10 5.00 -16.72
CA ILE A 30 2.38 5.70 -16.80
C ILE A 30 2.10 7.18 -16.54
N PRO A 31 2.28 7.66 -15.29
CA PRO A 31 2.09 9.07 -14.99
C PRO A 31 3.06 9.94 -15.79
N THR A 32 2.59 11.13 -16.16
CA THR A 32 3.43 12.20 -16.72
C THR A 32 4.56 12.56 -15.75
N LEU A 33 5.60 13.26 -16.22
CA LEU A 33 6.70 13.68 -15.34
C LEU A 33 6.20 14.56 -14.18
N GLU A 34 5.25 15.45 -14.44
CA GLU A 34 4.65 16.31 -13.43
C GLU A 34 3.86 15.50 -12.40
N ASP A 35 3.09 14.51 -12.85
CA ASP A 35 2.36 13.60 -11.95
C ASP A 35 3.31 12.76 -11.11
N ARG A 36 4.43 12.30 -11.69
CA ARG A 36 5.48 11.59 -10.93
C ARG A 36 6.09 12.47 -9.86
N LEU A 37 6.40 13.73 -10.19
CA LEU A 37 6.93 14.68 -9.23
C LEU A 37 5.92 14.93 -8.09
N LEU A 38 4.65 15.14 -8.42
CA LEU A 38 3.58 15.31 -7.44
C LEU A 38 3.43 14.07 -6.54
N GLN A 39 3.41 12.88 -7.12
CA GLN A 39 3.33 11.62 -6.39
C GLN A 39 4.54 11.41 -5.48
N GLN A 40 5.75 11.74 -5.94
CA GLN A 40 6.97 11.63 -5.16
C GLN A 40 6.97 12.61 -3.98
N CYS A 41 6.59 13.87 -4.19
CA CYS A 41 6.46 14.85 -3.11
C CYS A 41 5.40 14.40 -2.08
N THR A 42 4.26 13.90 -2.56
CA THR A 42 3.19 13.38 -1.70
C THR A 42 3.69 12.19 -0.88
N LYS A 43 4.42 11.26 -1.50
CA LYS A 43 5.02 10.10 -0.85
C LYS A 43 5.98 10.50 0.27
N GLN A 44 6.88 11.45 0.02
CA GLN A 44 7.85 11.94 1.02
C GLN A 44 7.17 12.53 2.26
N VAL A 45 6.00 13.15 2.10
CA VAL A 45 5.20 13.66 3.23
C VAL A 45 4.50 12.53 3.98
N LEU A 46 3.99 11.53 3.26
CA LEU A 46 3.24 10.41 3.84
C LEU A 46 4.12 9.41 4.58
N GLU A 47 5.30 9.10 4.05
CA GLU A 47 6.23 8.09 4.57
C GLU A 47 6.50 8.21 6.08
N PRO A 48 6.97 9.35 6.62
CA PRO A 48 7.29 9.46 8.04
C PRO A 48 6.06 9.27 8.94
N ILE A 49 4.88 9.73 8.49
CA ILE A 49 3.63 9.60 9.24
C ILE A 49 3.18 8.13 9.27
N CYS A 50 3.23 7.46 8.12
CA CYS A 50 2.80 6.07 7.99
C CYS A 50 3.77 5.11 8.69
N GLU A 51 5.08 5.34 8.54
CA GLU A 51 6.12 4.51 9.14
C GLU A 51 6.02 4.45 10.67
N ALA A 52 5.63 5.56 11.31
CA ALA A 52 5.36 5.62 12.75
C ALA A 52 4.14 4.78 13.20
N ARG A 53 3.28 4.36 12.27
CA ARG A 53 2.05 3.60 12.53
C ARG A 53 2.09 2.17 12.00
N PHE A 54 3.02 1.89 11.08
CA PHE A 54 3.11 0.59 10.44
C PHE A 54 3.54 -0.52 11.40
N TYR A 55 2.91 -1.67 11.23
CA TYR A 55 3.25 -2.85 12.01
C TYR A 55 4.72 -3.24 11.84
N LYS A 56 5.41 -3.61 12.92
CA LYS A 56 6.87 -3.83 12.92
C LYS A 56 7.31 -4.94 11.96
N HIS A 57 6.49 -5.97 11.77
CA HIS A 57 6.81 -7.13 10.92
C HIS A 57 6.21 -7.05 9.51
N SER A 58 5.88 -5.84 9.06
CA SER A 58 5.58 -5.54 7.66
C SER A 58 6.86 -5.03 6.96
N TYR A 59 7.33 -5.69 5.91
CA TYR A 59 8.67 -5.41 5.34
C TYR A 59 8.65 -4.83 3.92
N GLY A 60 7.59 -5.07 3.15
CA GLY A 60 7.51 -4.67 1.74
C GLY A 60 7.46 -3.16 1.56
N PHE A 61 8.19 -2.65 0.57
CA PHE A 61 8.11 -1.24 0.12
C PHE A 61 8.26 -0.18 1.22
N ARG A 62 9.04 -0.48 2.27
CA ARG A 62 9.31 0.43 3.38
C ARG A 62 10.77 0.87 3.40
N PRO A 63 11.04 2.13 3.78
CA PRO A 63 12.42 2.58 3.98
C PRO A 63 13.09 1.76 5.08
N ASN A 64 14.37 1.41 4.89
CA ASN A 64 15.16 0.64 5.86
C ASN A 64 14.61 -0.75 6.19
N ARG A 65 13.76 -1.32 5.33
CA ARG A 65 13.28 -2.72 5.41
C ARG A 65 13.60 -3.44 4.11
N SER A 66 13.95 -4.71 4.21
CA SER A 66 14.31 -5.56 3.07
C SER A 66 13.75 -6.96 3.26
N MET A 67 13.75 -7.76 2.19
CA MET A 67 13.39 -9.18 2.27
C MET A 67 14.25 -9.96 3.27
N GLU A 68 15.52 -9.58 3.43
CA GLU A 68 16.44 -10.23 4.37
C GLU A 68 15.96 -10.10 5.82
N HIS A 69 15.35 -8.96 6.18
CA HIS A 69 14.76 -8.78 7.50
C HIS A 69 13.57 -9.72 7.73
N ALA A 70 12.73 -9.93 6.70
CA ALA A 70 11.61 -10.86 6.76
C ALA A 70 12.11 -12.31 6.93
N LEU A 71 13.13 -12.69 6.17
CA LEU A 71 13.77 -14.00 6.25
C LEU A 71 14.41 -14.23 7.62
N ALA A 72 15.17 -13.27 8.13
CA ALA A 72 15.79 -13.36 9.45
C ALA A 72 14.74 -13.55 10.56
N ARG A 73 13.60 -12.85 10.45
CA ARG A 73 12.48 -13.05 11.39
C ARG A 73 11.86 -14.44 11.27
N ALA A 74 11.61 -14.93 10.06
CA ALA A 74 11.07 -16.28 9.85
C ALA A 74 12.00 -17.35 10.44
N ILE A 75 13.31 -17.26 10.18
CA ILE A 75 14.32 -18.16 10.76
C ILE A 75 14.31 -18.08 12.29
N SER A 76 14.23 -16.88 12.86
CA SER A 76 14.15 -16.69 14.32
C SER A 76 12.91 -17.36 14.92
N LEU A 77 11.74 -17.25 14.27
CA LEU A 77 10.49 -17.89 14.70
C LEU A 77 10.58 -19.43 14.67
N ILE A 78 11.19 -19.99 13.63
CA ILE A 78 11.40 -21.44 13.52
C ILE A 78 12.35 -21.92 14.63
N ASN A 79 13.50 -21.26 14.78
CA ASN A 79 14.55 -21.73 15.67
C ASN A 79 14.27 -21.47 17.15
N SER A 80 13.74 -20.29 17.47
CA SER A 80 13.57 -19.83 18.86
C SER A 80 12.19 -20.16 19.40
N ASN A 81 11.14 -19.93 18.61
CA ASN A 81 9.76 -20.14 19.02
C ASN A 81 9.21 -21.53 18.66
N LYS A 82 10.00 -22.35 17.95
CA LYS A 82 9.64 -23.71 17.51
C LYS A 82 8.35 -23.75 16.69
N LEU A 83 8.12 -22.71 15.89
CA LEU A 83 7.00 -22.63 14.96
C LEU A 83 7.40 -23.30 13.64
N HIS A 84 6.88 -24.50 13.39
CA HIS A 84 7.23 -25.33 12.22
C HIS A 84 6.19 -25.31 11.10
N TYR A 85 5.04 -24.68 11.34
CA TYR A 85 3.96 -24.56 10.37
C TYR A 85 3.85 -23.11 9.91
N ALA A 86 3.74 -22.92 8.61
CA ALA A 86 3.50 -21.63 7.97
C ALA A 86 2.16 -21.64 7.25
N ILE A 87 1.48 -20.50 7.29
CA ILE A 87 0.26 -20.26 6.52
C ILE A 87 0.63 -19.25 5.44
N ASP A 88 0.53 -19.67 4.19
CA ASP A 88 0.75 -18.80 3.04
C ASP A 88 -0.58 -18.19 2.59
N ILE A 89 -0.63 -16.86 2.48
CA ILE A 89 -1.82 -16.09 2.13
C ILE A 89 -1.43 -15.07 1.07
N ASP A 90 -2.03 -15.18 -0.12
CA ASP A 90 -1.88 -14.21 -1.19
C ASP A 90 -3.21 -13.48 -1.49
N VAL A 91 -3.14 -12.17 -1.71
CA VAL A 91 -4.30 -11.34 -2.03
C VAL A 91 -4.40 -11.15 -3.55
N LYS A 92 -5.21 -11.99 -4.18
CA LYS A 92 -5.43 -11.96 -5.62
C LYS A 92 -5.96 -10.60 -6.09
N GLY A 93 -5.20 -9.94 -6.97
CA GLY A 93 -5.63 -8.68 -7.61
C GLY A 93 -5.79 -7.52 -6.63
N PHE A 94 -4.94 -7.47 -5.60
CA PHE A 94 -4.97 -6.44 -4.56
C PHE A 94 -5.10 -5.02 -5.14
N PHE A 95 -4.19 -4.63 -6.05
CA PHE A 95 -4.14 -3.27 -6.61
C PHE A 95 -5.39 -2.89 -7.39
N ASP A 96 -6.15 -3.85 -7.90
CA ASP A 96 -7.36 -3.61 -8.70
C ASP A 96 -8.62 -3.49 -7.83
N ASN A 97 -8.52 -3.83 -6.54
CA ASN A 97 -9.68 -3.97 -5.64
C ASN A 97 -9.63 -3.07 -4.41
N VAL A 98 -8.68 -2.12 -4.34
CA VAL A 98 -8.61 -1.16 -3.22
C VAL A 98 -9.82 -0.21 -3.22
N ASP A 99 -10.62 -0.23 -2.16
CA ASP A 99 -11.72 0.73 -1.98
C ASP A 99 -11.17 2.11 -1.62
N HIS A 100 -11.46 3.13 -2.45
CA HIS A 100 -10.97 4.49 -2.24
C HIS A 100 -11.50 5.13 -0.96
N GLY A 101 -12.78 4.89 -0.64
CA GLY A 101 -13.42 5.46 0.54
C GLY A 101 -12.85 4.89 1.84
N LYS A 102 -12.63 3.57 1.87
CA LYS A 102 -11.99 2.87 2.99
C LYS A 102 -10.55 3.36 3.16
N LEU A 103 -9.77 3.43 2.08
CA LEU A 103 -8.39 3.93 2.12
C LEU A 103 -8.34 5.35 2.70
N LEU A 104 -9.15 6.29 2.19
CA LEU A 104 -9.13 7.67 2.67
C LEU A 104 -9.57 7.78 4.14
N LYS A 105 -10.55 6.98 4.57
CA LYS A 105 -10.96 6.90 6.00
C LYS A 105 -9.82 6.36 6.87
N GLN A 106 -9.12 5.35 6.41
CA GLN A 106 -7.99 4.77 7.12
C GLN A 106 -6.84 5.78 7.28
N MET A 107 -6.50 6.50 6.20
CA MET A 107 -5.50 7.58 6.24
C MET A 107 -5.89 8.66 7.27
N TRP A 108 -7.17 9.03 7.33
CA TRP A 108 -7.68 9.96 8.33
C TRP A 108 -7.46 9.44 9.76
N SER A 109 -7.82 8.17 10.01
CA SER A 109 -7.64 7.51 11.31
C SER A 109 -6.17 7.37 11.71
N MET A 110 -5.25 7.22 10.76
CA MET A 110 -3.81 7.16 11.02
C MET A 110 -3.20 8.51 11.46
N GLY A 111 -3.91 9.62 11.23
CA GLY A 111 -3.50 10.97 11.64
C GLY A 111 -3.31 11.96 10.48
N ILE A 112 -3.59 11.55 9.23
CA ILE A 112 -3.47 12.43 8.07
C ILE A 112 -4.75 13.29 7.98
N ARG A 113 -4.75 14.43 8.66
CA ARG A 113 -5.93 15.32 8.81
C ARG A 113 -5.99 16.47 7.80
N ASP A 114 -5.02 16.56 6.88
CA ASP A 114 -5.04 17.57 5.82
C ASP A 114 -6.02 17.17 4.70
N LYS A 115 -7.15 17.88 4.64
CA LYS A 115 -8.18 17.68 3.61
C LYS A 115 -7.68 17.94 2.19
N LYS A 116 -6.72 18.85 1.99
CA LYS A 116 -6.16 19.14 0.67
C LYS A 116 -5.29 17.98 0.20
N LEU A 117 -4.45 17.45 1.08
CA LEU A 117 -3.63 16.27 0.80
C LEU A 117 -4.50 15.06 0.45
N LEU A 118 -5.54 14.78 1.25
CA LEU A 118 -6.49 13.71 0.96
C LEU A 118 -7.26 13.92 -0.34
N SER A 119 -7.59 15.18 -0.68
CA SER A 119 -8.19 15.51 -1.97
C SER A 119 -7.25 15.24 -3.14
N VAL A 120 -5.95 15.55 -3.02
CA VAL A 120 -4.93 15.23 -4.03
C VAL A 120 -4.82 13.72 -4.23
N ILE A 121 -4.73 12.96 -3.13
CA ILE A 121 -4.67 11.49 -3.19
C ILE A 121 -5.93 10.92 -3.82
N SER A 122 -7.11 11.44 -3.45
CA SER A 122 -8.37 11.04 -4.08
C SER A 122 -8.39 11.33 -5.58
N LYS A 123 -7.77 12.42 -6.05
CA LYS A 123 -7.65 12.73 -7.48
C LYS A 123 -6.68 11.78 -8.19
N ILE A 124 -5.58 11.41 -7.56
CA ILE A 124 -4.63 10.42 -8.09
C ILE A 124 -5.33 9.06 -8.25
N LEU A 125 -6.10 8.64 -7.24
CA LEU A 125 -6.85 7.37 -7.26
C LEU A 125 -7.94 7.34 -8.33
N LYS A 126 -8.58 8.48 -8.61
CA LYS A 126 -9.66 8.65 -9.59
C LYS A 126 -9.18 9.25 -10.91
N ALA A 127 -7.87 9.23 -11.16
CA ALA A 127 -7.34 9.72 -12.42
C ALA A 127 -7.90 8.86 -13.56
N ARG A 128 -8.40 9.53 -14.60
CA ARG A 128 -8.99 8.84 -15.74
C ARG A 128 -7.93 7.98 -16.42
N ILE A 129 -8.34 6.78 -16.78
CA ILE A 129 -7.54 5.83 -17.54
C ILE A 129 -8.08 5.81 -18.97
N GLU A 130 -7.21 6.01 -19.95
CA GLU A 130 -7.57 5.90 -21.36
C GLU A 130 -8.10 4.48 -21.67
N GLY A 131 -9.23 4.39 -22.38
CA GLY A 131 -9.88 3.12 -22.71
C GLY A 131 -10.69 2.46 -21.59
N ILE A 132 -10.52 2.86 -20.32
CA ILE A 132 -11.23 2.26 -19.16
C ILE A 132 -12.17 3.27 -18.48
N GLY A 133 -11.84 4.56 -18.53
CA GLY A 133 -12.58 5.62 -17.85
C GLY A 133 -12.06 5.91 -16.44
N VAL A 134 -12.91 6.50 -15.59
CA VAL A 134 -12.54 6.83 -14.21
C VAL A 134 -12.64 5.57 -13.34
N PRO A 135 -11.56 5.12 -12.69
CA PRO A 135 -11.61 3.95 -11.83
C PRO A 135 -12.42 4.24 -10.56
N GLU A 136 -13.36 3.35 -10.23
CA GLU A 136 -14.14 3.40 -8.98
C GLU A 136 -13.40 2.76 -7.79
N LYS A 137 -12.46 1.86 -8.09
CA LYS A 137 -11.64 1.13 -7.12
C LYS A 137 -10.25 0.85 -7.69
N GLY A 138 -9.36 0.41 -6.81
CA GLY A 138 -7.97 0.12 -7.12
C GLY A 138 -7.04 1.31 -6.93
N THR A 139 -5.76 1.06 -7.12
CA THR A 139 -4.69 2.05 -7.11
C THR A 139 -3.94 1.96 -8.43
N PRO A 140 -3.48 3.08 -9.02
CA PRO A 140 -2.76 3.05 -10.30
C PRO A 140 -1.54 2.11 -10.22
N GLN A 141 -1.53 1.02 -11.01
CA GLN A 141 -0.36 0.15 -11.07
C GLN A 141 0.75 0.90 -11.81
N GLY A 142 1.93 1.03 -11.18
CA GLY A 142 3.06 1.81 -11.71
C GLY A 142 3.19 3.24 -11.16
N GLY A 143 2.22 3.69 -10.35
CA GLY A 143 2.34 4.95 -9.61
C GLY A 143 3.42 4.87 -8.52
N ILE A 144 4.21 5.93 -8.37
CA ILE A 144 5.27 6.05 -7.36
C ILE A 144 4.68 5.96 -5.93
N ILE A 145 3.46 6.47 -5.76
CA ILE A 145 2.75 6.50 -4.48
C ILE A 145 2.02 5.17 -4.18
N SER A 146 1.80 4.32 -5.18
CA SER A 146 0.99 3.11 -5.02
C SER A 146 1.51 2.15 -3.95
N PRO A 147 2.83 1.88 -3.82
CA PRO A 147 3.34 0.99 -2.78
C PRO A 147 3.01 1.44 -1.34
N ILE A 148 3.10 2.75 -1.05
CA ILE A 148 2.74 3.25 0.29
C ILE A 148 1.23 3.19 0.53
N LEU A 149 0.41 3.44 -0.49
CA LEU A 149 -1.04 3.28 -0.38
C LEU A 149 -1.42 1.81 -0.11
N SER A 150 -0.75 0.86 -0.77
CA SER A 150 -0.92 -0.57 -0.49
C SER A 150 -0.59 -0.92 0.95
N ASN A 151 0.54 -0.43 1.45
CA ASN A 151 0.96 -0.66 2.83
C ASN A 151 -0.02 -0.03 3.83
N ILE A 152 -0.60 1.12 3.53
CA ILE A 152 -1.67 1.71 4.35
C ILE A 152 -2.84 0.73 4.43
N VAL A 153 -3.39 0.28 3.30
CA VAL A 153 -4.53 -0.67 3.29
C VAL A 153 -4.21 -1.94 4.09
N LEU A 154 -3.03 -2.52 3.88
CA LEU A 154 -2.64 -3.77 4.53
C LEU A 154 -2.29 -3.61 6.02
N ASN A 155 -1.96 -2.41 6.47
CA ASN A 155 -1.62 -2.18 7.88
C ASN A 155 -2.77 -2.54 8.83
N GLU A 156 -4.03 -2.33 8.44
CA GLU A 156 -5.19 -2.79 9.23
C GLU A 156 -5.21 -4.31 9.38
N LEU A 157 -4.89 -5.04 8.31
CA LEU A 157 -4.78 -6.50 8.32
C LEU A 157 -3.62 -6.94 9.23
N ASP A 158 -2.45 -6.30 9.12
CA ASP A 158 -1.29 -6.61 9.95
C ASP A 158 -1.60 -6.49 11.45
N TRP A 159 -2.22 -5.37 11.86
CA TRP A 159 -2.63 -5.15 13.25
C TRP A 159 -3.72 -6.11 13.70
N TRP A 160 -4.66 -6.46 12.80
CA TRP A 160 -5.68 -7.44 13.11
C TRP A 160 -5.05 -8.83 13.34
N ILE A 161 -4.15 -9.30 12.47
CA ILE A 161 -3.42 -10.57 12.65
C ILE A 161 -2.69 -10.59 13.98
N TYR A 162 -1.96 -9.51 14.30
CA TYR A 162 -1.29 -9.36 15.60
C TYR A 162 -2.28 -9.53 16.76
N SER A 163 -3.43 -8.86 16.73
CA SER A 163 -4.43 -8.92 17.80
C SER A 163 -5.02 -10.32 18.00
N GLN A 164 -5.13 -11.11 16.93
CA GLN A 164 -5.74 -12.44 16.99
C GLN A 164 -4.75 -13.52 17.40
N TRP A 165 -3.48 -13.43 16.98
CA TRP A 165 -2.56 -14.56 17.04
C TRP A 165 -1.29 -14.32 17.85
N GLU A 166 -0.74 -13.09 17.82
CA GLU A 166 0.49 -12.78 18.56
C GLU A 166 0.21 -12.11 19.92
N GLY A 167 -0.85 -11.32 20.02
CA GLY A 167 -1.25 -10.64 21.27
C GLY A 167 -2.10 -11.49 22.22
N MET A 168 -2.61 -12.65 21.77
CA MET A 168 -3.38 -13.54 22.62
C MET A 168 -2.48 -14.33 23.57
N LYS A 169 -2.67 -14.16 24.89
CA LYS A 169 -2.13 -15.10 25.87
C LYS A 169 -2.82 -16.44 25.68
N THR A 170 -2.09 -17.45 25.21
CA THR A 170 -2.63 -18.81 25.13
C THR A 170 -3.00 -19.27 26.54
N ARG A 171 -4.16 -19.94 26.68
CA ARG A 171 -4.57 -20.51 27.97
C ARG A 171 -3.45 -21.45 28.43
N PRO A 172 -2.97 -21.35 29.69
CA PRO A 172 -1.98 -22.27 30.18
C PRO A 172 -2.54 -23.69 30.03
N ARG A 173 -1.73 -24.60 29.47
CA ARG A 173 -2.06 -26.03 29.48
C ARG A 173 -2.30 -26.40 30.94
N ARG A 174 -3.55 -26.72 31.30
CA ARG A 174 -3.84 -27.42 32.56
C ARG A 174 -3.13 -28.76 32.44
N GLY A 175 -2.06 -28.93 33.21
CA GLY A 175 -1.42 -30.22 33.44
C GLY A 175 -2.32 -31.15 34.22
#